data_AF-T0M5T8-F1
#
_entry.id   AF-T0M5T8-F1
#
_cell.length_a   1.000
_cell.length_b   1.000
_cell.length_c   1.000
_cell.angle_alpha   90.00
_cell.angle_beta   90.00
_cell.angle_gamma   90.00
#
_symmetry.space_group_name_H-M   'P 1'
#
loop_
_entity.id
_entity.type
_entity.pdbx_description
1 polymer ?
#
loop_
_entity_poly.entity_id
_entity_poly.type
_entity_poly.pdbx_seq_one_letter_code
_entity_poly.pdbx_strand_id
1 'polypeptide(L)'
;MGLFDNFKGLGKKKKGTTVNVASQPPTVQNTAQPTQGQSIDAKFIDGVNLRIGNVENELSKLGVSMDGVKRNISEMNTELETLKENVKMVVSLYEMVSKKFNPFMDTTPEEIKEITDTLRERIKDLEGLVTSAISDLRELYGVPDLDSVISDIDRKEDDNDQ
;
A
#
# COMPACT_ATOMS: atom_id res chain seq x y z
N MET A 1 -18.85 7.38 -28.14
CA MET A 1 -19.16 6.13 -28.89
C MET A 1 -19.27 5.01 -27.87
N GLY A 2 -20.49 4.70 -27.44
CA GLY A 2 -20.80 3.62 -26.50
C GLY A 2 -21.40 2.43 -27.24
N LEU A 3 -21.00 1.21 -26.88
CA LEU A 3 -21.38 -0.03 -27.56
C LEU A 3 -21.97 -1.09 -26.60
N PHE A 4 -22.81 -0.66 -25.64
CA PHE A 4 -23.51 -1.59 -24.74
C PHE A 4 -24.97 -1.19 -24.50
N ASP A 5 -25.74 -1.04 -25.56
CA ASP A 5 -27.19 -0.78 -25.44
C ASP A 5 -27.97 -1.65 -26.43
N ASN A 6 -28.24 -2.91 -26.06
CA ASN A 6 -29.36 -3.70 -26.62
C ASN A 6 -29.56 -5.09 -25.99
N PHE A 7 -29.76 -5.17 -24.67
CA PHE A 7 -30.43 -6.36 -24.09
C PHE A 7 -31.38 -5.94 -22.98
N LYS A 8 -32.56 -5.46 -23.37
CA LYS A 8 -33.67 -5.23 -22.43
C LYS A 8 -35.01 -5.55 -23.07
N GLY A 9 -35.57 -6.68 -22.64
CA GLY A 9 -37.01 -6.89 -22.65
C GLY A 9 -37.46 -8.05 -23.53
N LEU A 10 -37.73 -9.19 -22.91
CA LEU A 10 -38.96 -9.94 -23.19
C LEU A 10 -39.17 -10.98 -22.07
N GLY A 11 -40.06 -10.65 -21.13
CA GLY A 11 -40.37 -11.53 -20.01
C GLY A 11 -41.56 -11.02 -19.21
N LYS A 12 -42.79 -11.22 -19.71
CA LYS A 12 -44.00 -11.12 -18.91
C LYS A 12 -44.96 -12.26 -19.24
N LYS A 13 -45.17 -13.14 -18.25
CA LYS A 13 -46.28 -14.09 -18.15
C LYS A 13 -47.59 -13.33 -17.93
N LYS A 14 -48.69 -13.81 -18.52
CA LYS A 14 -50.05 -13.75 -17.93
C LYS A 14 -50.89 -14.92 -18.44
N LYS A 15 -51.44 -15.70 -17.50
CA LYS A 15 -52.55 -16.64 -17.67
C LYS A 15 -53.87 -15.90 -17.47
N GLY A 16 -54.93 -16.31 -18.17
CA GLY A 16 -56.33 -15.92 -17.92
C GLY A 16 -57.26 -16.65 -18.88
N THR A 17 -58.35 -17.19 -18.34
CA THR A 17 -59.20 -18.29 -18.85
C THR A 17 -60.56 -17.77 -19.40
N THR A 18 -61.31 -18.67 -20.11
CA THR A 18 -62.75 -18.70 -20.51
C THR A 18 -63.13 -18.13 -21.90
N VAL A 19 -64.04 -18.65 -22.74
CA VAL A 19 -64.89 -19.87 -22.86
C VAL A 19 -65.45 -19.93 -24.33
N ASN A 20 -65.74 -21.13 -24.85
CA ASN A 20 -66.63 -21.53 -25.99
C ASN A 20 -66.64 -20.77 -27.34
N VAL A 21 -66.61 -21.52 -28.46
CA VAL A 21 -67.80 -21.89 -29.29
C VAL A 21 -67.40 -23.05 -30.22
N ALA A 22 -68.32 -24.01 -30.36
CA ALA A 22 -68.22 -25.22 -31.17
C ALA A 22 -68.43 -24.98 -32.68
N SER A 23 -67.72 -25.76 -33.53
CA SER A 23 -68.21 -26.26 -34.82
C SER A 23 -67.17 -27.19 -35.49
N GLN A 24 -67.52 -28.47 -35.69
CA GLN A 24 -66.92 -29.46 -36.61
C GLN A 24 -67.65 -29.40 -37.99
N PRO A 25 -67.26 -30.15 -39.05
CA PRO A 25 -65.95 -30.50 -39.63
C PRO A 25 -65.98 -30.27 -41.20
N PRO A 26 -65.05 -30.76 -42.06
CA PRO A 26 -64.95 -32.18 -42.41
C PRO A 26 -63.51 -32.74 -42.54
N THR A 27 -63.51 -34.06 -42.55
CA THR A 27 -62.44 -35.05 -42.67
C THR A 27 -61.56 -34.95 -43.92
N VAL A 28 -60.25 -35.18 -43.74
CA VAL A 28 -59.42 -35.83 -44.77
C VAL A 28 -58.54 -36.88 -44.07
N GLN A 29 -58.89 -38.14 -44.25
CA GLN A 29 -57.96 -39.26 -44.06
C GLN A 29 -56.78 -39.05 -45.00
N ASN A 30 -55.56 -39.08 -44.48
CA ASN A 30 -54.43 -39.43 -45.33
C ASN A 30 -53.56 -40.49 -44.64
N THR A 31 -53.62 -41.65 -45.28
CA THR A 31 -52.78 -42.83 -45.26
C THR A 31 -51.43 -42.75 -44.54
N ALA A 32 -51.17 -43.82 -43.80
CA ALA A 32 -49.89 -44.21 -43.26
C ALA A 32 -48.73 -44.10 -44.26
N GLN A 33 -47.63 -43.52 -43.79
CA GLN A 33 -46.28 -43.96 -44.13
C GLN A 33 -45.49 -44.01 -42.82
N PRO A 34 -45.03 -45.19 -42.34
CA PRO A 34 -43.89 -45.19 -41.44
C PRO A 34 -42.70 -44.79 -42.29
N THR A 35 -42.26 -43.53 -42.16
CA THR A 35 -40.96 -43.10 -42.66
C THR A 35 -39.94 -44.06 -42.07
N GLN A 36 -39.31 -44.88 -42.92
CA GLN A 36 -38.19 -45.71 -42.55
C GLN A 36 -37.12 -44.78 -41.96
N GLY A 37 -37.10 -44.70 -40.63
CA GLY A 37 -35.97 -44.15 -39.91
C GLY A 37 -34.77 -45.00 -40.30
N GLN A 38 -33.80 -44.36 -40.94
CA GLN A 38 -32.50 -44.95 -41.19
C GLN A 38 -32.05 -45.62 -39.89
N SER A 39 -31.93 -46.94 -39.91
CA SER A 39 -31.39 -47.69 -38.79
C SER A 39 -29.96 -47.21 -38.60
N ILE A 40 -29.76 -46.31 -37.64
CA ILE A 40 -28.43 -45.96 -37.17
C ILE A 40 -27.80 -47.29 -36.79
N ASP A 41 -26.72 -47.65 -37.50
CA ASP A 41 -26.04 -48.93 -37.32
C ASP A 41 -25.70 -49.09 -35.83
N ALA A 42 -26.11 -50.19 -35.20
CA ALA A 42 -25.95 -50.38 -33.76
C ALA A 42 -24.48 -50.23 -33.33
N LYS A 43 -23.54 -50.56 -34.22
CA LYS A 43 -22.09 -50.35 -34.03
C LYS A 43 -21.70 -48.87 -33.96
N PHE A 44 -22.39 -48.02 -34.70
CA PHE A 44 -22.20 -46.57 -34.61
C PHE A 44 -22.67 -46.05 -33.26
N ILE A 45 -23.82 -46.51 -32.77
CA ILE A 45 -24.34 -46.11 -31.45
C ILE A 45 -23.41 -46.58 -30.32
N ASP A 46 -22.91 -47.82 -30.37
CA ASP A 46 -21.93 -48.31 -29.40
C ASP A 46 -20.63 -47.50 -29.43
N GLY A 47 -20.14 -47.16 -30.63
CA GLY A 47 -18.96 -46.32 -30.80
C GLY A 47 -19.15 -44.90 -30.23
N VAL A 48 -20.35 -44.34 -30.37
CA VAL A 48 -20.72 -43.04 -29.79
C VAL A 48 -20.83 -43.12 -28.28
N ASN A 49 -21.47 -44.16 -27.73
CA ASN A 49 -21.58 -44.36 -26.28
C ASN A 49 -20.21 -44.53 -25.61
N LEU A 50 -19.30 -45.26 -26.23
CA LEU A 50 -17.92 -45.39 -25.73
C LEU A 50 -17.19 -44.04 -25.72
N ARG A 51 -17.36 -43.24 -26.77
CA ARG A 51 -16.78 -41.89 -26.84
C ARG A 51 -17.37 -40.96 -25.79
N ILE A 52 -18.69 -41.02 -25.57
CA ILE A 52 -19.38 -40.26 -24.52
C ILE A 52 -18.82 -40.64 -23.15
N GLY A 53 -18.72 -41.93 -22.84
CA GLY A 53 -18.16 -42.37 -21.55
C GLY A 53 -16.71 -41.94 -21.33
N ASN A 54 -15.89 -41.94 -22.39
CA ASN A 54 -14.52 -41.42 -22.30
C ASN A 54 -14.49 -39.91 -22.05
N VAL A 55 -15.34 -39.14 -22.74
CA VAL A 55 -15.47 -37.69 -22.55
C VAL A 55 -15.97 -37.37 -21.14
N GLU A 56 -16.95 -38.10 -20.61
CA GLU A 56 -17.45 -37.93 -19.24
C GLU A 56 -16.37 -38.18 -18.19
N ASN A 57 -15.51 -39.18 -18.41
CA ASN A 57 -14.38 -39.47 -17.53
C ASN A 57 -13.32 -38.36 -17.60
N GLU A 58 -12.99 -37.87 -18.79
CA GLU A 58 -12.06 -36.74 -18.95
C GLU A 58 -12.63 -35.45 -18.33
N LEU A 59 -13.93 -35.20 -18.48
CA LEU A 59 -14.62 -34.07 -17.87
C LEU A 59 -14.58 -34.15 -16.34
N SER A 60 -14.74 -35.34 -15.78
CA SER A 60 -14.65 -35.58 -14.34
C SER A 60 -13.23 -35.31 -13.82
N LYS A 61 -12.20 -35.77 -14.53
CA LYS A 61 -10.79 -35.47 -14.19
C LYS A 61 -10.49 -33.98 -14.29
N LEU A 62 -11.01 -33.31 -15.32
CA LEU A 62 -10.87 -31.88 -15.49
C LEU A 62 -11.54 -31.11 -14.33
N GLY A 63 -12.71 -31.56 -13.88
CA GLY A 63 -13.40 -31.00 -12.70
C GLY A 63 -12.52 -31.04 -11.46
N VAL A 64 -11.94 -32.21 -11.14
CA VAL A 64 -11.03 -32.37 -10.00
C VAL A 64 -9.78 -31.50 -10.15
N SER A 65 -9.20 -31.44 -11.35
CA SER A 65 -8.04 -30.58 -11.62
C SER A 65 -8.37 -29.10 -11.43
N MET A 66 -9.56 -28.68 -11.87
CA MET A 66 -10.03 -27.30 -11.75
C MET A 66 -10.26 -26.90 -10.30
N ASP A 67 -10.83 -27.79 -9.48
CA ASP A 67 -10.97 -27.57 -8.04
C ASP A 67 -9.60 -27.45 -7.36
N GLY A 68 -8.62 -28.28 -7.77
CA GLY A 68 -7.23 -28.18 -7.32
C GLY A 68 -6.59 -26.83 -7.65
N VAL A 69 -6.76 -26.35 -8.90
CA VAL A 69 -6.28 -25.02 -9.33
C VAL A 69 -6.95 -23.91 -8.51
N LYS A 70 -8.26 -24.02 -8.28
CA LYS A 70 -9.02 -23.02 -7.49
C LYS A 70 -8.48 -22.91 -6.07
N ARG A 71 -8.15 -24.05 -5.45
CA ARG A 71 -7.55 -24.10 -4.13
C ARG A 71 -6.16 -23.47 -4.11
N ASN A 72 -5.30 -23.82 -5.07
CA ASN A 72 -3.96 -23.24 -5.18
C ASN A 72 -4.01 -21.72 -5.34
N ILE A 73 -4.94 -21.20 -6.15
CA ILE A 73 -5.15 -19.74 -6.30
C ILE A 73 -5.55 -19.10 -4.96
N SER A 74 -6.42 -19.76 -4.18
CA SER A 74 -6.82 -19.26 -2.86
C SER A 74 -5.64 -19.23 -1.87
N GLU A 75 -4.80 -20.26 -1.88
CA GLU A 75 -3.60 -20.34 -1.05
C GLU A 75 -2.59 -19.25 -1.45
N MET A 76 -2.32 -19.09 -2.76
CA MET A 76 -1.45 -18.03 -3.29
C MET A 76 -1.94 -16.62 -2.92
N ASN A 77 -3.25 -16.36 -2.95
CA ASN A 77 -3.80 -15.07 -2.52
C ASN A 77 -3.54 -14.80 -1.03
N THR A 78 -3.58 -15.85 -0.20
CA THR A 78 -3.30 -15.75 1.23
C THR A 78 -1.82 -15.47 1.49
N GLU A 79 -0.94 -16.17 0.75
CA GLU A 79 0.51 -15.93 0.79
C GLU A 79 0.88 -14.52 0.32
N LEU A 80 0.23 -14.01 -0.73
CA LEU A 80 0.43 -12.65 -1.23
C LEU A 80 0.04 -11.58 -0.21
N GLU A 81 -1.07 -11.76 0.51
CA GLU A 81 -1.47 -10.80 1.55
C GLU A 81 -0.48 -10.82 2.73
N THR A 82 0.02 -12.01 3.09
CA THR A 82 1.07 -12.15 4.11
C THR A 82 2.37 -11.47 3.66
N LEU A 83 2.77 -11.66 2.39
CA LEU A 83 3.96 -11.03 1.83
C LEU A 83 3.84 -9.50 1.82
N LYS A 84 2.68 -8.98 1.44
CA LYS A 84 2.38 -7.55 1.47
C LYS A 84 2.53 -6.97 2.89
N GLU A 85 2.07 -7.69 3.90
CA GLU A 85 2.23 -7.26 5.29
C GLU A 85 3.70 -7.29 5.73
N ASN A 86 4.44 -8.33 5.35
CA ASN A 86 5.88 -8.41 5.60
C ASN A 86 6.65 -7.25 4.95
N VAL A 87 6.30 -6.89 3.70
CA VAL A 87 6.91 -5.74 3.01
C VAL A 87 6.62 -4.44 3.75
N LYS A 88 5.39 -4.21 4.23
CA LYS A 88 5.08 -3.03 5.05
C LYS A 88 5.93 -2.98 6.32
N MET A 89 6.10 -4.11 7.01
CA MET A 89 6.94 -4.16 8.20
C MET A 89 8.39 -3.79 7.89
N VAL A 90 8.94 -4.30 6.80
CA VAL A 90 10.31 -3.95 6.36
C VAL A 90 10.43 -2.47 6.04
N VAL A 91 9.45 -1.88 5.35
CA VAL A 91 9.42 -0.44 5.07
C VAL A 91 9.35 0.36 6.37
N SER A 92 8.50 -0.04 7.32
CA SER A 92 8.41 0.62 8.62
C SER A 92 9.71 0.54 9.41
N LEU A 93 10.40 -0.60 9.38
CA LEU A 93 11.71 -0.76 9.99
C LEU A 93 12.75 0.14 9.31
N TYR A 94 12.73 0.24 7.97
CA TYR A 94 13.60 1.14 7.23
C TYR A 94 13.34 2.60 7.64
N GLU A 95 12.08 3.04 7.70
CA GLU A 95 11.74 4.39 8.17
C GLU A 95 12.22 4.64 9.59
N MET A 96 12.00 3.69 10.52
CA MET A 96 12.43 3.82 11.90
C MET A 96 13.96 3.90 12.03
N VAL A 97 14.69 3.07 11.29
CA VAL A 97 16.16 3.08 11.28
C VAL A 97 16.69 4.34 10.59
N SER A 98 16.07 4.74 9.48
CA SER A 98 16.43 5.95 8.72
C SER A 98 16.27 7.20 9.57
N LYS A 99 15.17 7.34 10.33
CA LYS A 99 14.97 8.45 11.28
C LYS A 99 15.97 8.45 12.43
N LYS A 100 16.38 7.26 12.92
CA LYS A 100 17.39 7.16 13.98
C LYS A 100 18.81 7.49 13.50
N PHE A 101 19.13 7.22 12.23
CA PHE A 101 20.48 7.42 11.69
C PHE A 101 20.65 8.79 11.00
N ASN A 102 19.56 9.33 10.44
CA ASN A 102 19.51 10.65 9.85
C ASN A 102 18.32 11.44 10.43
N PRO A 103 18.52 12.22 11.51
CA PRO A 103 17.46 13.02 12.10
C PRO A 103 16.95 14.14 11.17
N PHE A 104 17.63 14.38 10.04
CA PHE A 104 17.28 15.40 9.06
C PHE A 104 16.50 14.87 7.84
N MET A 105 16.08 13.59 7.84
CA MET A 105 15.27 13.04 6.73
C MET A 105 13.93 13.78 6.52
N ASP A 106 13.34 14.28 7.61
CA ASP A 106 12.08 15.02 7.59
C ASP A 106 12.31 16.54 7.69
N THR A 107 13.56 17.00 7.83
CA THR A 107 13.89 18.41 8.03
C THR A 107 14.27 19.02 6.69
N THR A 108 13.53 20.03 6.25
CA THR A 108 13.87 20.78 5.04
C THR A 108 15.19 21.53 5.22
N PRO A 109 15.96 21.77 4.15
CA PRO A 109 17.17 22.59 4.22
C PRO A 109 16.94 23.96 4.88
N GLU A 110 15.75 24.53 4.70
CA GLU A 110 15.30 25.78 5.31
C GLU A 110 15.19 25.68 6.84
N GLU A 111 14.58 24.62 7.37
CA GLU A 111 14.47 24.39 8.81
C GLU A 111 15.84 24.14 9.45
N ILE A 112 16.73 23.41 8.77
CA ILE A 112 18.12 23.22 9.22
C ILE A 112 18.85 24.57 9.30
N LYS A 113 18.63 25.43 8.29
CA LYS A 113 19.22 26.76 8.26
C LYS A 113 18.68 27.64 9.40
N GLU A 114 17.38 27.64 9.66
CA GLU A 114 16.78 28.40 10.77
C GLU A 114 17.32 27.95 12.13
N ILE A 115 17.43 26.63 12.35
CA ILE A 115 18.05 26.06 13.56
C ILE A 115 19.51 26.52 13.67
N THR A 116 20.26 26.48 12.57
CA THR A 116 21.68 26.88 12.55
C THR A 116 21.86 28.37 12.83
N ASP A 117 21.02 29.22 12.23
CA ASP A 117 21.05 30.67 12.43
C ASP A 117 20.69 31.03 13.88
N THR A 118 19.67 30.39 14.45
CA THR A 118 19.29 30.54 15.87
C THR A 118 20.43 30.11 16.80
N LEU A 119 21.08 28.98 16.51
CA LEU A 119 22.18 28.48 17.32
C LEU A 119 23.38 29.44 17.28
N ARG A 120 23.66 30.02 16.10
CA ARG A 120 24.72 31.01 15.90
C ARG A 120 24.47 32.28 16.69
N GLU A 121 23.23 32.77 16.72
CA GLU A 121 22.84 33.94 17.50
C GLU A 121 23.07 33.68 19.00
N ARG A 122 22.61 32.54 19.52
CA ARG A 122 22.80 32.15 20.93
C ARG A 122 24.27 32.03 21.32
N ILE A 123 25.13 31.51 20.44
CA ILE A 123 26.58 31.45 20.68
C ILE A 123 27.15 32.87 20.80
N LYS A 124 26.74 33.78 19.90
CA LYS A 124 27.20 35.16 19.93
C LYS A 124 26.75 35.90 21.20
N ASP A 125 25.52 35.65 21.64
CA ASP A 125 25.01 36.20 22.90
C ASP A 125 25.80 35.68 24.10
N LEU A 126 26.10 34.38 24.10
CA LEU A 126 26.93 33.76 25.13
C LEU A 126 28.35 34.33 25.15
N GLU A 127 28.98 34.53 23.99
CA GLU A 127 30.28 35.21 23.89
C GLU A 127 30.23 36.63 24.46
N GLY A 128 29.15 37.37 24.20
CA GLY A 128 28.91 38.68 24.78
C GLY A 128 28.80 38.65 26.31
N LEU A 129 28.01 37.71 26.84
CA LEU A 129 27.87 37.52 28.29
C LEU A 129 29.20 37.13 28.95
N VAL A 130 29.96 36.23 28.33
CA VAL A 130 31.29 35.82 28.81
C VAL A 130 32.26 37.01 28.80
N THR A 131 32.25 37.80 27.73
CA THR A 131 33.11 39.00 27.63
C THR A 131 32.73 40.03 28.68
N SER A 132 31.44 40.25 28.91
CA SER A 132 30.94 41.12 29.98
C SER A 132 31.39 40.62 31.34
N ALA A 133 31.20 39.32 31.63
CA ALA A 133 31.64 38.74 32.90
C ALA A 133 33.15 38.85 33.10
N ILE A 134 33.95 38.67 32.05
CA ILE A 134 35.41 38.89 32.11
C ILE A 134 35.74 40.36 32.40
N SER A 135 35.02 41.30 31.77
CA SER A 135 35.20 42.74 32.03
C SER A 135 34.83 43.11 33.47
N ASP A 136 33.69 42.61 33.96
CA ASP A 136 33.21 42.84 35.32
C ASP A 136 34.21 42.27 36.34
N LEU A 137 34.75 41.07 36.08
CA LEU A 137 35.81 40.49 36.89
C LEU A 137 37.09 41.32 36.85
N ARG A 138 37.47 41.86 35.69
CA ARG A 138 38.64 42.73 35.56
C ARG A 138 38.46 44.07 36.30
N GLU A 139 37.24 44.60 36.34
CA GLU A 139 36.90 45.78 37.12
C GLU A 139 36.89 45.48 38.62
N LEU A 140 36.30 44.36 39.03
CA LEU A 140 36.16 43.97 40.44
C LEU A 140 37.49 43.56 41.08
N TYR A 141 38.35 42.87 40.34
CA TYR A 141 39.67 42.44 40.82
C TYR A 141 40.78 43.42 40.47
N GLY A 142 40.49 44.42 39.64
CA GLY A 142 41.47 45.34 39.07
C GLY A 142 42.47 44.62 38.16
N VAL A 143 42.95 45.31 37.13
CA VAL A 143 44.37 45.12 36.79
C VAL A 143 45.13 45.77 37.94
N PRO A 144 46.04 45.07 38.64
CA PRO A 144 46.97 45.79 39.50
C PRO A 144 47.64 46.81 38.60
N ASP A 145 47.47 48.09 38.93
CA ASP A 145 48.26 49.14 38.30
C ASP A 145 49.70 48.89 38.74
N LEU A 146 50.42 48.13 37.91
CA LEU A 146 51.79 47.73 38.19
C LEU A 146 52.64 48.98 38.42
N ASP A 147 52.31 50.10 37.78
CA ASP A 147 52.97 51.38 38.02
C ASP A 147 52.68 51.92 39.44
N SER A 148 51.46 51.75 39.96
CA SER A 148 51.16 52.12 41.36
C SER A 148 51.89 51.21 42.35
N VAL A 149 51.92 49.90 42.09
CA VAL A 149 52.61 48.91 42.94
C VAL A 149 54.13 49.10 42.92
N ILE A 150 54.71 49.39 41.74
CA ILE A 150 56.13 49.71 41.59
C ILE A 150 56.46 51.03 42.29
N SER A 151 55.62 52.06 42.13
CA SER A 151 55.82 53.34 42.82
C SER A 151 55.74 53.25 44.36
N ASP A 152 54.91 52.34 44.87
CA ASP A 152 54.81 52.06 46.31
C ASP A 152 55.99 51.23 46.83
N ILE A 153 56.67 50.46 45.98
CA ILE A 153 57.88 49.72 46.32
C ILE A 153 59.08 50.67 46.34
N ASP A 154 59.27 51.49 45.30
CA ASP A 154 60.40 52.44 45.22
C ASP A 154 60.38 53.45 46.38
N ARG A 155 59.19 53.95 46.77
CA ARG A 155 59.07 54.86 47.93
C ARG A 155 59.42 54.21 49.26
N LYS A 156 59.19 52.89 49.40
CA LYS A 156 59.51 52.16 50.63
C LYS A 156 61.00 51.79 50.72
N GLU A 157 61.70 51.74 49.60
CA GLU A 157 63.16 51.60 49.59
C GLU A 157 63.83 52.93 50.03
N ASP A 158 63.36 54.07 49.53
CA ASP A 158 63.89 55.39 49.92
C ASP A 158 63.69 55.73 51.42
N ASP A 159 62.59 55.27 52.05
CA ASP A 159 62.30 55.49 53.48
C ASP A 159 63.11 54.57 54.42
N ASN A 160 63.76 53.50 53.91
CA ASN A 160 64.56 52.58 54.73
C ASN A 160 66.07 52.89 54.73
N ASP A 161 66.53 53.81 53.88
CA ASP A 161 67.93 54.20 53.74
C ASP A 161 68.31 55.53 54.46
N GLN A 162 67.48 56.02 55.40
CA GLN A 162 67.77 57.17 56.29
C GLN A 162 68.00 56.79 57.76
#